data_AF-A0A353LQZ0-F1
#
_entry.id   AF-A0A353LQZ0-F1
#
_cell.length_a   1.000
_cell.length_b   1.000
_cell.length_c   1.000
_cell.angle_alpha   90.00
_cell.angle_beta   90.00
_cell.angle_gamma   90.00
#
_symmetry.space_group_name_H-M   'P 1'
#
loop_
_entity.id
_entity.type
_entity.pdbx_description
1 polymer ?
#
loop_
_entity_poly.entity_id
_entity_poly.type
_entity_poly.pdbx_seq_one_letter_code
_entity_poly.pdbx_strand_id
1 'polypeptide(L)'
;SFARNAKLLGAKISVRTVDSTQYEERLRNFDFDMIIYDWYASLSPGNEQLYYWGSAAADQPGTRNYPGIKSAAVDAMIGHLLNARDRDNFAAAAQALERALSAGHYVIPLNYLPVDWVGVSSELERPEKTPVYGYDMNSWWQEPKN
;
A
#
# COMPACT_ATOMS: atom_id res chain seq x y z
N SER A 1 11.61 11.85 16.15
CA SER A 1 11.50 10.48 15.64
C SER A 1 10.43 9.76 16.44
N PHE A 2 9.80 8.75 15.85
CA PHE A 2 8.78 7.93 16.53
C PHE A 2 9.28 7.37 17.88
N ALA A 3 10.49 6.81 17.90
CA ALA A 3 11.14 6.31 19.14
C ALA A 3 11.25 7.37 20.26
N ARG A 4 11.56 8.64 19.91
CA ARG A 4 11.63 9.73 20.90
C ARG A 4 10.26 10.04 21.49
N ASN A 5 9.21 10.07 20.66
CA ASN A 5 7.86 10.36 21.13
C ASN A 5 7.33 9.19 21.98
N ALA A 6 7.57 7.95 21.58
CA ALA A 6 7.21 6.76 22.35
C ALA A 6 7.90 6.72 23.73
N LYS A 7 9.16 7.20 23.81
CA LYS A 7 9.89 7.34 25.09
C LYS A 7 9.20 8.29 26.08
N LEU A 8 8.54 9.35 25.60
CA LEU A 8 7.76 10.25 26.46
C LEU A 8 6.58 9.54 27.12
N LEU A 9 6.08 8.48 26.48
CA LEU A 9 5.01 7.61 26.98
C LEU A 9 5.55 6.38 27.75
N GLY A 10 6.87 6.33 28.01
CA GLY A 10 7.52 5.25 28.76
C GLY A 10 7.94 4.03 27.94
N ALA A 11 7.67 3.99 26.63
CA ALA A 11 8.06 2.88 25.77
C ALA A 11 9.55 2.94 25.40
N LYS A 12 10.23 1.80 25.41
CA LYS A 12 11.63 1.66 24.98
C LYS A 12 11.66 1.06 23.57
N ILE A 13 12.14 1.81 22.59
CA ILE A 13 12.26 1.37 21.20
C ILE A 13 13.73 1.31 20.80
N SER A 14 14.17 0.17 20.26
CA SER A 14 15.49 -0.02 19.64
C SER A 14 15.31 -0.07 18.12
N VAL A 15 16.00 0.80 17.40
CA VAL A 15 15.99 0.80 15.92
C VAL A 15 17.21 0.04 15.44
N ARG A 16 16.99 -0.94 14.55
CA ARG A 16 18.06 -1.75 13.94
C ARG A 16 17.97 -1.64 12.43
N THR A 17 19.06 -1.20 11.81
CA THR A 17 19.21 -1.25 10.35
C THR A 17 20.01 -2.50 10.00
N VAL A 18 19.52 -3.28 9.05
CA VAL A 18 20.17 -4.49 8.53
C VAL A 18 20.33 -4.37 7.02
N ASP A 19 21.15 -5.23 6.41
CA ASP A 19 21.23 -5.31 4.95
C ASP A 19 19.93 -5.86 4.35
N SER A 20 19.76 -5.69 3.03
CA SER A 20 18.53 -6.06 2.33
C SER A 20 18.23 -7.56 2.41
N THR A 21 19.25 -8.42 2.34
CA THR A 21 19.05 -9.88 2.42
C THR A 21 18.54 -10.28 3.81
N GLN A 22 19.16 -9.74 4.87
CA GLN A 22 18.68 -9.96 6.24
C GLN A 22 17.27 -9.38 6.46
N TYR A 23 16.96 -8.21 5.89
CA TYR A 23 15.64 -7.61 6.00
C TYR A 23 14.56 -8.51 5.37
N GLU A 24 14.77 -8.98 4.13
CA GLU A 24 13.83 -9.85 3.42
C GLU A 24 13.66 -11.21 4.11
N GLU A 25 14.73 -11.81 4.64
CA GLU A 25 14.67 -13.05 5.42
C GLU A 25 13.79 -12.88 6.67
N ARG A 26 13.97 -11.76 7.40
CA ARG A 26 13.19 -11.46 8.60
C ARG A 26 11.74 -11.14 8.27
N LEU A 27 11.47 -10.41 7.17
CA LEU A 27 10.10 -10.19 6.68
C LEU A 27 9.40 -11.50 6.35
N ARG A 28 10.06 -12.38 5.59
CA ARG A 28 9.52 -13.68 5.18
C ARG A 28 9.12 -14.53 6.37
N ASN A 29 9.89 -14.46 7.46
CA ASN A 29 9.69 -15.26 8.65
C ASN A 29 8.92 -14.54 9.77
N PHE A 30 8.40 -13.33 9.51
CA PHE A 30 7.76 -12.46 10.51
C PHE A 30 8.62 -12.20 11.77
N ASP A 31 9.95 -12.17 11.62
CA ASP A 31 10.90 -11.93 12.71
C ASP A 31 11.13 -10.42 12.92
N PHE A 32 10.12 -9.73 13.47
CA PHE A 32 10.19 -8.31 13.82
C PHE A 32 9.09 -7.93 14.81
N ASP A 33 9.33 -6.86 15.59
CA ASP A 33 8.28 -6.23 16.40
C ASP A 33 7.51 -5.17 15.59
N MET A 34 8.22 -4.38 14.79
CA MET A 34 7.68 -3.32 13.96
C MET A 34 8.61 -3.04 12.78
N ILE A 35 8.01 -2.80 11.62
CA ILE A 35 8.71 -2.44 10.39
C ILE A 35 8.13 -1.16 9.80
N ILE A 36 8.85 -0.57 8.85
CA ILE A 36 8.32 0.42 7.93
C ILE A 36 8.17 -0.30 6.59
N TYR A 37 6.96 -0.31 6.05
CA TYR A 37 6.67 -0.99 4.79
C TYR A 37 5.63 -0.20 3.99
N ASP A 38 5.70 -0.32 2.67
CA ASP A 38 4.74 0.23 1.72
C ASP A 38 3.96 -0.88 1.01
N TRP A 39 2.64 -0.85 1.11
CA TRP A 39 1.76 -1.65 0.25
C TRP A 39 1.32 -0.79 -0.92
N TYR A 40 1.55 -1.29 -2.14
CA TYR A 40 1.04 -0.63 -3.34
C TYR A 40 -0.48 -0.72 -3.40
N ALA A 41 -1.12 0.43 -3.54
CA ALA A 41 -2.57 0.55 -3.74
C ALA A 41 -2.90 0.72 -5.23
N SER A 42 -4.06 0.22 -5.63
CA SER A 42 -4.62 0.31 -6.98
C SER A 42 -6.01 0.92 -6.90
N LEU A 43 -6.50 1.52 -8.00
CA LEU A 43 -7.92 1.91 -8.11
C LEU A 43 -8.84 0.70 -8.30
N SER A 44 -8.26 -0.47 -8.58
CA SER A 44 -8.94 -1.75 -8.71
C SER A 44 -8.24 -2.80 -7.84
N PRO A 45 -8.34 -2.70 -6.50
CA PRO A 45 -7.83 -3.75 -5.62
C PRO A 45 -8.53 -5.09 -5.90
N GLY A 46 -7.79 -6.18 -5.81
CA GLY A 46 -8.23 -7.51 -6.19
C GLY A 46 -7.66 -8.60 -5.28
N ASN A 47 -7.25 -9.72 -5.89
CA ASN A 47 -6.85 -10.92 -5.15
C ASN A 47 -5.62 -10.71 -4.25
N GLU A 48 -4.78 -9.72 -4.56
CA GLU A 48 -3.63 -9.36 -3.72
C GLU A 48 -4.04 -8.96 -2.30
N GLN A 49 -5.28 -8.50 -2.09
CA GLN A 49 -5.79 -8.17 -0.76
C GLN A 49 -5.85 -9.40 0.17
N LEU A 50 -6.07 -10.61 -0.35
CA LEU A 50 -5.99 -11.85 0.44
C LEU A 50 -4.58 -12.11 0.94
N TYR A 51 -3.59 -11.81 0.10
CA TYR A 51 -2.17 -11.98 0.42
C TYR A 51 -1.64 -10.87 1.35
N TYR A 52 -2.26 -9.68 1.32
CA TYR A 52 -1.90 -8.56 2.18
C TYR A 52 -2.59 -8.61 3.54
N TRP A 53 -3.86 -9.00 3.62
CA TRP A 53 -4.69 -8.81 4.81
C TRP A 53 -5.51 -10.02 5.25
N GLY A 54 -5.59 -11.06 4.40
CA GLY A 54 -6.42 -12.23 4.68
C GLY A 54 -5.87 -13.07 5.82
N SER A 55 -6.76 -13.65 6.64
CA SER A 55 -6.38 -14.42 7.83
C SER A 55 -5.48 -15.61 7.51
N ALA A 56 -5.70 -16.28 6.37
CA ALA A 56 -4.85 -17.38 5.92
C ALA A 56 -3.41 -16.95 5.63
N ALA A 57 -3.20 -15.70 5.18
CA ALA A 57 -1.89 -15.17 4.87
C ALA A 57 -1.06 -14.89 6.14
N ALA A 58 -1.70 -14.61 7.28
CA ALA A 58 -1.01 -14.32 8.54
C ALA A 58 -0.14 -15.47 9.06
N ASP A 59 -0.46 -16.72 8.68
CA ASP A 59 0.28 -17.93 9.10
C ASP A 59 1.19 -18.48 8.00
N GLN A 60 1.28 -17.79 6.86
CA GLN A 60 2.05 -18.26 5.71
C GLN A 60 3.35 -17.45 5.59
N PRO A 61 4.53 -18.09 5.77
CA PRO A 61 5.80 -17.44 5.55
C PRO A 61 5.91 -16.86 4.14
N GLY A 62 6.44 -15.65 4.05
CA GLY A 62 6.63 -14.95 2.78
C GLY A 62 5.36 -14.31 2.23
N THR A 63 4.29 -14.16 3.02
CA THR A 63 3.19 -13.26 2.66
C THR A 63 3.48 -11.81 3.03
N ARG A 64 2.54 -10.91 2.71
CA ARG A 64 2.61 -9.50 3.08
C ARG A 64 1.59 -9.11 4.15
N ASN A 65 1.01 -10.10 4.83
CA ASN A 65 0.23 -9.88 6.05
C ASN A 65 1.17 -9.72 7.26
N TYR A 66 2.06 -8.73 7.17
CA TYR A 66 3.05 -8.42 8.20
C TYR A 66 2.45 -8.06 9.57
N PRO A 67 1.26 -7.43 9.66
CA PRO A 67 0.62 -7.22 10.96
C PRO A 67 -0.01 -8.49 11.55
N GLY A 68 -0.03 -9.61 10.81
CA GLY A 68 -0.62 -10.87 11.28
C GLY A 68 -2.14 -10.81 11.45
N ILE A 69 -2.84 -10.08 10.58
CA ILE A 69 -4.29 -9.87 10.66
C ILE A 69 -5.02 -11.20 10.54
N LYS A 70 -5.83 -11.53 11.55
CA LYS A 70 -6.79 -12.64 11.54
C LYS A 70 -8.18 -12.14 11.95
N SER A 71 -8.93 -11.64 10.99
CA SER A 71 -10.22 -10.97 11.23
C SER A 71 -11.26 -11.43 10.23
N ALA A 72 -12.33 -12.05 10.75
CA ALA A 72 -13.47 -12.47 9.92
C ALA A 72 -14.14 -11.29 9.20
N ALA A 73 -14.12 -10.09 9.79
CA ALA A 73 -14.65 -8.89 9.15
C ALA A 73 -13.79 -8.45 7.95
N VAL A 74 -12.46 -8.51 8.09
CA VAL A 74 -11.52 -8.21 6.99
C VAL A 74 -11.68 -9.23 5.87
N ASP A 75 -11.68 -10.53 6.19
CA ASP A 75 -11.89 -11.60 5.20
C ASP A 75 -13.21 -11.46 4.46
N ALA A 76 -14.30 -11.13 5.17
CA ALA A 76 -15.61 -10.90 4.56
C ALA A 76 -15.58 -9.72 3.59
N MET A 77 -14.97 -8.60 3.96
CA MET A 77 -14.90 -7.42 3.09
C MET A 77 -14.05 -7.67 1.84
N ILE A 78 -12.94 -8.43 1.96
CA ILE A 78 -12.18 -8.89 0.79
C ILE A 78 -13.08 -9.77 -0.09
N GLY A 79 -13.85 -10.69 0.50
CA GLY A 79 -14.81 -11.51 -0.23
C GLY A 79 -15.86 -10.69 -1.00
N HIS A 80 -16.44 -9.66 -0.38
CA HIS A 80 -17.38 -8.75 -1.05
C HIS A 80 -16.72 -7.96 -2.18
N LEU A 81 -15.50 -7.44 -1.95
CA LEU A 81 -14.71 -6.73 -2.96
C LEU A 81 -14.52 -7.60 -4.22
N LEU A 82 -14.11 -8.85 -4.05
CA LEU A 82 -13.82 -9.78 -5.16
C LEU A 82 -15.07 -10.25 -5.91
N ASN A 83 -16.23 -10.24 -5.26
CA ASN A 83 -17.48 -10.71 -5.84
C ASN A 83 -18.41 -9.60 -6.35
N ALA A 84 -18.06 -8.33 -6.12
CA ALA A 84 -18.83 -7.20 -6.62
C ALA A 84 -18.95 -7.24 -8.16
N ARG A 85 -20.16 -7.00 -8.67
CA ARG A 85 -20.48 -7.06 -10.12
C ARG A 85 -20.72 -5.70 -10.75
N ASP A 86 -20.76 -4.66 -9.92
CA ASP A 86 -20.94 -3.28 -10.33
C ASP A 86 -20.00 -2.37 -9.53
N ARG A 87 -19.83 -1.16 -10.05
CA ARG A 87 -18.85 -0.20 -9.55
C ARG A 87 -19.19 0.31 -8.14
N ASP A 88 -20.46 0.50 -7.85
CA ASP A 88 -20.89 1.10 -6.58
C ASP A 88 -20.69 0.11 -5.43
N ASN A 89 -21.07 -1.15 -5.64
CA ASN A 89 -20.80 -2.22 -4.68
C ASN A 89 -19.30 -2.48 -4.51
N PHE A 90 -18.52 -2.42 -5.58
CA PHE A 90 -17.06 -2.56 -5.49
C PHE A 90 -16.43 -1.43 -4.66
N ALA A 91 -16.82 -0.18 -4.94
CA ALA A 91 -16.34 0.97 -4.18
C ALA A 91 -16.75 0.93 -2.71
N ALA A 92 -18.00 0.52 -2.42
CA ALA A 92 -18.49 0.36 -1.06
C ALA A 92 -17.71 -0.73 -0.30
N ALA A 93 -17.44 -1.87 -0.94
CA ALA A 93 -16.64 -2.94 -0.35
C ALA A 93 -15.18 -2.51 -0.08
N ALA A 94 -14.56 -1.77 -1.00
CA ALA A 94 -13.21 -1.23 -0.81
C ALA A 94 -13.14 -0.26 0.38
N GLN A 95 -14.12 0.65 0.49
CA GLN A 95 -14.23 1.57 1.63
C GLN A 95 -14.48 0.83 2.96
N ALA A 96 -15.33 -0.20 2.94
CA ALA A 96 -15.59 -1.00 4.13
C ALA A 96 -14.37 -1.80 4.58
N LEU A 97 -13.58 -2.34 3.64
CA LEU A 97 -12.30 -2.98 3.93
C LEU A 97 -11.32 -2.00 4.58
N GLU A 98 -11.15 -0.80 4.03
CA GLU A 98 -10.29 0.24 4.61
C GLU A 98 -10.71 0.59 6.04
N ARG A 99 -12.00 0.80 6.29
CA ARG A 99 -12.52 1.07 7.65
C ARG A 99 -12.24 -0.07 8.62
N ALA A 100 -12.37 -1.33 8.17
CA ALA A 100 -12.08 -2.50 9.00
C ALA A 100 -10.58 -2.59 9.36
N LEU A 101 -9.69 -2.29 8.41
CA LEU A 101 -8.25 -2.24 8.63
C LEU A 101 -7.87 -1.10 9.58
N SER A 102 -8.40 0.09 9.35
CA SER A 102 -8.16 1.28 10.18
C SER A 102 -8.65 1.09 11.62
N ALA A 103 -9.82 0.47 11.82
CA ALA A 103 -10.35 0.19 13.15
C ALA A 103 -9.52 -0.82 13.96
N GLY A 104 -8.74 -1.68 13.28
CA GLY A 104 -7.88 -2.68 13.91
C GLY A 104 -6.55 -2.13 14.41
N HIS A 105 -6.18 -0.88 14.09
CA HIS A 105 -4.89 -0.26 14.45
C HIS A 105 -3.66 -1.10 14.07
N TYR A 106 -3.74 -1.85 12.96
CA TYR A 106 -2.67 -2.74 12.49
C TYR A 106 -1.43 -1.99 11.99
N VAL A 107 -1.61 -0.74 11.57
CA VAL A 107 -0.56 0.10 11.01
C VAL A 107 -0.66 1.52 11.59
N ILE A 108 0.47 2.22 11.61
CA ILE A 108 0.53 3.66 11.85
C ILE A 108 0.77 4.33 10.49
N PRO A 109 -0.25 4.96 9.88
CA PRO A 109 -0.09 5.60 8.57
C PRO A 109 0.97 6.70 8.62
N LEU A 110 1.78 6.77 7.56
CA LEU A 110 2.82 7.80 7.41
C LEU A 110 2.32 8.92 6.48
N ASN A 111 3.02 9.13 5.37
CA ASN A 111 2.76 10.21 4.42
C ASN A 111 2.76 9.67 2.98
N TYR A 112 2.31 10.50 2.05
CA TYR A 112 2.37 10.25 0.61
C TYR A 112 2.65 11.57 -0.12
N LEU A 113 3.20 11.48 -1.33
CA LEU A 113 3.29 12.63 -2.24
C LEU A 113 1.99 12.71 -3.05
N PRO A 114 1.25 13.84 -3.01
CA PRO A 114 -0.04 13.96 -3.69
C PRO A 114 0.08 14.29 -5.18
N VAL A 115 1.30 14.45 -5.69
CA VAL A 115 1.58 14.89 -7.06
C VAL A 115 2.80 14.16 -7.62
N ASP A 116 2.80 13.97 -8.93
CA ASP A 116 3.97 13.53 -9.68
C ASP A 116 4.79 14.74 -10.13
N TRP A 117 6.10 14.70 -9.87
CA TRP A 117 7.04 15.71 -10.38
C TRP A 117 7.81 15.15 -11.57
N VAL A 118 7.68 15.81 -12.72
CA VAL A 118 8.35 15.39 -13.96
C VAL A 118 9.03 16.60 -14.60
N GLY A 119 10.35 16.50 -14.78
CA GLY A 119 11.12 17.43 -15.59
C GLY A 119 11.13 16.96 -17.04
N VAL A 120 10.71 17.82 -17.97
CA VAL A 120 10.52 17.48 -19.38
C VAL A 120 11.16 18.54 -20.27
N SER A 121 11.65 18.13 -21.45
CA SER A 121 12.14 19.08 -22.45
C SER A 121 11.03 20.03 -22.87
N SER A 122 11.36 21.30 -23.11
CA SER A 122 10.42 22.28 -23.68
C SER A 122 9.98 21.95 -25.10
N GLU A 123 10.65 21.00 -25.77
CA GLU A 123 10.30 20.53 -27.11
C GLU A 123 9.26 19.41 -27.13
N LEU A 124 8.90 18.85 -25.95
CA LEU A 124 7.88 17.82 -25.83
C LEU A 124 6.50 18.44 -25.60
N GLU A 125 5.56 18.04 -26.44
CA GLU A 125 4.15 18.31 -26.31
C GLU A 125 3.43 17.15 -25.61
N ARG A 126 2.28 17.45 -24.99
CA ARG A 126 1.49 16.48 -24.23
C ARG A 126 0.00 16.80 -24.29
N PRO A 127 -0.90 15.82 -24.08
CA PRO A 127 -2.32 16.08 -24.04
C PRO A 127 -2.69 17.07 -22.93
N GLU A 128 -3.70 17.91 -23.18
CA GLU A 128 -4.24 18.83 -22.17
C GLU A 128 -4.78 18.08 -20.94
N LYS A 129 -5.36 16.89 -21.16
CA LYS A 129 -5.93 16.06 -20.11
C LYS A 129 -5.00 14.93 -19.71
N THR A 130 -4.56 14.95 -18.45
CA THR A 130 -3.82 13.84 -17.83
C THR A 130 -4.74 12.63 -17.57
N PRO A 131 -4.31 11.39 -17.87
CA PRO A 131 -5.00 10.18 -17.46
C PRO A 131 -5.18 10.04 -15.95
N VAL A 132 -6.10 9.15 -15.52
CA VAL A 132 -6.43 8.96 -14.10
C VAL A 132 -5.26 8.41 -13.26
N TYR A 133 -4.33 7.68 -13.89
CA TYR A 133 -3.16 7.09 -13.23
C TYR A 133 -1.92 8.01 -13.24
N GLY A 134 -2.09 9.29 -13.62
CA GLY A 134 -0.98 10.22 -13.79
C GLY A 134 -0.55 10.35 -15.25
N TYR A 135 0.64 10.89 -15.45
CA TYR A 135 1.16 11.15 -16.79
C TYR A 135 1.48 9.85 -17.55
N ASP A 136 1.30 9.86 -18.87
CA ASP A 136 1.70 8.76 -19.76
C ASP A 136 2.63 9.30 -20.85
N MET A 137 3.91 8.95 -20.78
CA MET A 137 4.92 9.40 -21.76
C MET A 137 4.64 8.89 -23.17
N ASN A 138 3.92 7.78 -23.33
CA ASN A 138 3.54 7.27 -24.65
C ASN A 138 2.50 8.15 -25.34
N SER A 139 1.82 9.01 -24.59
CA SER A 139 0.88 9.99 -25.12
C SER A 139 1.53 11.32 -25.53
N TRP A 140 2.84 11.47 -25.32
CA TRP A 140 3.57 12.71 -25.61
C TRP A 140 4.24 12.61 -26.98
N TRP A 141 4.49 13.76 -27.60
CA TRP A 141 5.11 13.82 -28.92
C TRP A 141 6.04 15.04 -29.03
N GLN A 142 6.84 15.06 -30.09
CA GLN A 142 7.61 16.23 -30.49
C GLN A 142 7.17 16.59 -31.89
N GLU A 143 6.77 17.85 -32.10
CA GLU A 143 6.46 18.34 -33.43
C GLU A 143 7.72 18.30 -34.32
N PRO A 144 7.60 17.94 -35.61
CA PRO A 144 8.72 17.99 -36.54
C PRO A 144 9.34 19.38 -36.57
N LYS A 145 10.67 19.45 -36.46
CA LYS A 145 11.39 20.71 -36.71
C LYS A 145 11.42 20.95 -38.21
N ASN A 146 10.68 21.95 -38.68
CA ASN A 146 10.77 22.46 -40.05
C ASN A 146 12.14 23.08 -40.35
#